data_AF-A0A9P0LBF2-F1
#
_entry.id   AF-A0A9P0LBF2-F1
#
_cell.length_a   1.000
_cell.length_b   1.000
_cell.length_c   1.000
_cell.angle_alpha   90.00
_cell.angle_beta   90.00
_cell.angle_gamma   90.00
#
_symmetry.space_group_name_H-M   'P 1'
#
loop_
_entity.id
_entity.type
_entity.pdbx_description
1 polymer ?
#
loop_
_entity_poly.entity_id
_entity_poly.type
_entity_poly.pdbx_seq_one_letter_code
_entity_poly.pdbx_strand_id
1 'polypeptide(L)'
;MEWRHSSSPRTVKFKQTISAQKSMCTVFWDRKGVLVVNFLTRGDTVNAAAYCETLQKLRRAIQNKRRGMLSAGVVLLHDNARPHTANRTLDLMTSFGWKQLDHPPYSPDLASSDYNLFMHLKKHLAGQRHSDDEVKTTVKQWLSTHTKAMNSEFAKVLANEMKHYSESHDVDTISKVHSELDELKNIMVKNIRTELSSDGHHCEDINECLVENGGCSHDCINTFGSSFCNCPEGMELASDWKTCQDINECEDSEILKSCPKSCINTVGSYRCLEFSDLQNDQSVPQVCSKLSLPRRGFFNCLRNGAHFKLNRKGRRRVVNDPGTRCELHCPIGYRLVGEYYVICGSDGEWIGKTSGRCKRSKPPRIQCPASQDHLVSNEKSTTLVNFRSPATNVPWKFVKSFPRWGKDLETNLTVGKYTVNFIARDPRSKMYASCSFTITLRSSQTY
;
A
#
# COMPACT_ATOMS: atom_id res chain seq x y z
N MET A 1 14.90 3.42 32.54
CA MET A 1 15.47 3.90 33.82
C MET A 1 16.78 3.16 34.00
N GLU A 2 17.91 3.85 33.99
CA GLU A 2 19.21 3.25 34.29
C GLU A 2 19.56 3.55 35.76
N TRP A 3 20.02 2.52 36.48
CA TRP A 3 20.65 2.71 37.78
C TRP A 3 22.11 3.08 37.57
N ARG A 4 22.53 4.26 38.04
CA ARG A 4 23.93 4.73 37.95
C ARG A 4 24.55 4.87 39.34
N HIS A 5 25.84 4.56 39.42
CA HIS A 5 26.64 4.66 40.65
C HIS A 5 26.83 6.13 41.08
N SER A 6 27.02 6.38 42.38
CA SER A 6 27.14 7.73 42.98
C SER A 6 28.31 8.57 42.46
N SER A 7 29.34 7.93 41.91
CA SER A 7 30.51 8.56 41.28
C SER A 7 30.35 8.83 39.78
N SER A 8 29.21 8.46 39.18
CA SER A 8 28.99 8.65 37.75
C SER A 8 28.84 10.14 37.42
N PRO A 9 29.53 10.66 36.38
CA PRO A 9 29.33 12.04 35.95
C PRO A 9 27.85 12.25 35.61
N ARG A 10 27.25 13.33 36.16
CA ARG A 10 25.86 13.68 35.89
C ARG A 10 25.69 13.83 34.39
N THR A 11 24.71 13.13 33.82
CA THR A 11 24.31 13.33 32.42
C THR A 11 23.98 14.81 32.23
N VAL A 12 24.80 15.50 31.44
CA VAL A 12 24.50 16.87 31.01
C VAL A 12 23.33 16.75 30.04
N LYS A 13 22.11 16.83 30.55
CA LYS A 13 20.94 17.01 29.69
C LYS A 13 21.12 18.36 29.00
N PHE A 14 21.36 18.33 27.70
CA PHE A 14 21.34 19.54 26.89
C PHE A 14 19.99 20.20 27.13
N LYS A 15 19.98 21.41 27.71
CA LYS A 15 18.75 22.14 27.98
C LYS A 15 18.20 22.51 26.61
N GLN A 16 17.21 21.78 26.11
CA GLN A 16 16.48 22.17 24.91
C GLN A 16 15.77 23.49 25.23
N THR A 17 16.35 24.59 24.76
CA THR A 17 15.69 25.88 24.81
C THR A 17 14.50 25.79 23.87
N ILE A 18 13.29 25.80 24.41
CA ILE A 18 12.05 25.84 23.61
C ILE A 18 12.17 27.05 22.68
N SER A 19 11.89 26.84 21.38
CA SER A 19 11.84 27.92 20.41
C SER A 19 10.96 29.05 20.95
N ALA A 20 11.48 30.29 20.89
CA ALA A 20 10.80 31.45 21.48
C ALA A 20 9.41 31.73 20.87
N GLN A 21 9.12 31.15 19.71
CA GLN A 21 7.89 31.35 18.94
C GLN A 21 7.40 30.02 18.35
N LYS A 22 6.07 29.86 18.26
CA LYS A 22 5.39 28.67 17.70
C LYS A 22 4.35 29.12 16.68
N SER A 23 4.31 28.44 15.54
CA SER A 23 3.27 28.62 14.51
C SER A 23 2.43 27.35 14.41
N MET A 24 1.10 27.50 14.32
CA MET A 24 0.18 26.38 14.16
C MET A 24 -0.11 26.15 12.68
N CYS A 25 0.17 24.96 12.19
CA CYS A 25 -0.08 24.55 10.81
C CYS A 25 -1.21 23.52 10.76
N THR A 26 -2.16 23.71 9.86
CA THR A 26 -3.22 22.74 9.54
C THR A 26 -3.05 22.27 8.11
N VAL A 27 -2.92 20.95 7.92
CA VAL A 27 -2.68 20.34 6.62
C VAL A 27 -3.78 19.32 6.34
N PHE A 28 -4.37 19.41 5.15
CA PHE A 28 -5.27 18.39 4.60
C PHE A 28 -4.66 17.81 3.33
N TRP A 29 -4.63 16.50 3.23
CA TRP A 29 -4.00 15.77 2.13
C TRP A 29 -4.77 14.48 1.82
N ASP A 30 -4.60 14.00 0.59
CA ASP A 30 -5.14 12.73 0.12
C ASP A 30 -4.04 11.91 -0.57
N ARG A 31 -4.40 10.70 -1.02
CA ARG A 31 -3.54 9.76 -1.74
C ARG A 31 -2.87 10.33 -3.02
N LYS A 32 -3.28 11.50 -3.49
CA LYS A 32 -2.73 12.17 -4.68
C LYS A 32 -1.93 13.43 -4.33
N GLY A 33 -1.85 13.82 -3.06
CA GLY A 33 -1.13 15.04 -2.64
C GLY A 33 -1.83 15.89 -1.60
N VAL A 34 -1.15 16.98 -1.23
CA VAL A 34 -1.69 18.00 -0.31
C VAL A 34 -2.75 18.87 -1.00
N LEU A 35 -3.88 19.02 -0.33
CA LEU A 35 -5.00 19.84 -0.79
C LEU A 35 -4.90 21.26 -0.23
N VAL A 36 -4.75 21.39 1.08
CA VAL A 36 -4.72 22.68 1.80
C VAL A 36 -3.62 22.66 2.86
N VAL A 37 -2.89 23.78 2.95
CA VAL A 37 -1.99 24.10 4.05
C VAL A 37 -2.39 25.48 4.56
N ASN A 38 -2.78 25.57 5.83
CA ASN A 38 -3.16 26.82 6.48
C ASN A 38 -2.25 27.06 7.68
N PHE A 39 -1.74 28.28 7.81
CA PHE A 39 -0.98 28.70 8.99
C PHE A 39 -1.83 29.67 9.77
N LEU A 40 -1.95 29.44 11.06
CA LEU A 40 -2.65 30.33 11.95
C LEU A 40 -1.76 31.52 12.30
N THR A 41 -2.36 32.70 12.41
CA THR A 41 -1.72 33.90 12.89
C THR A 41 -1.29 33.73 14.36
N ARG A 42 -0.23 34.45 14.74
CA ARG A 42 0.40 34.28 16.05
C ARG A 42 -0.58 34.63 17.17
N GLY A 43 -0.73 33.73 18.14
CA GLY A 43 -1.57 33.92 19.33
C GLY A 43 -3.01 33.46 19.14
N ASP A 44 -3.44 33.19 17.91
CA ASP A 44 -4.74 32.62 17.65
C ASP A 44 -4.77 31.12 17.95
N THR A 45 -5.97 30.58 18.11
CA THR A 45 -6.20 29.14 18.29
C THR A 45 -7.24 28.65 17.29
N VAL A 46 -7.15 27.38 16.88
CA VAL A 46 -8.18 26.78 16.03
C VAL A 46 -9.43 26.61 16.89
N ASN A 47 -10.42 27.47 16.66
CA ASN A 47 -11.77 27.33 17.18
C ASN A 47 -12.70 26.74 16.10
N ALA A 48 -13.94 26.43 16.47
CA ALA A 48 -14.90 25.82 15.53
C ALA A 48 -15.16 26.69 14.29
N ALA A 49 -15.18 28.03 14.42
CA ALA A 49 -15.40 28.93 13.30
C ALA A 49 -14.21 28.93 12.32
N ALA A 50 -12.99 29.07 12.84
CA ALA A 50 -11.75 29.01 12.06
C ALA A 50 -11.58 27.64 11.37
N TYR A 51 -12.00 26.56 12.04
CA TYR A 51 -11.99 25.23 11.46
C TYR A 51 -13.02 25.11 10.32
N CYS A 52 -14.24 25.61 10.50
CA CYS A 52 -15.26 25.65 9.44
C CYS A 52 -14.81 26.43 8.20
N GLU A 53 -14.14 27.58 8.36
CA GLU A 53 -13.56 28.31 7.24
C GLU A 53 -12.48 27.49 6.51
N THR A 54 -11.68 26.75 7.27
CA THR A 54 -10.66 25.85 6.71
C THR A 54 -11.31 24.70 5.92
N LEU A 55 -12.42 24.12 6.41
CA LEU A 55 -13.19 23.10 5.68
C LEU A 55 -13.83 23.65 4.40
N GLN A 56 -14.29 24.91 4.40
CA GLN A 56 -14.77 25.58 3.18
C GLN A 56 -13.65 25.76 2.16
N LYS A 57 -12.44 26.16 2.59
CA LYS A 57 -11.25 26.22 1.73
C LYS A 57 -10.90 24.83 1.19
N LEU A 58 -10.99 23.80 2.03
CA LEU A 58 -10.76 22.41 1.63
C LEU A 58 -11.75 21.94 0.56
N ARG A 59 -13.05 22.22 0.71
CA ARG A 59 -14.06 21.89 -0.31
C ARG A 59 -13.74 22.53 -1.66
N ARG A 60 -13.37 23.81 -1.68
CA ARG A 60 -12.94 24.51 -2.91
C ARG A 60 -11.66 23.89 -3.49
N ALA A 61 -10.70 23.53 -2.65
CA ALA A 61 -9.47 22.88 -3.09
C ALA A 61 -9.74 21.50 -3.70
N ILE A 62 -10.66 20.71 -3.13
CA ILE A 62 -11.10 19.43 -3.71
C ILE A 62 -11.75 19.66 -5.07
N GLN A 63 -12.66 20.63 -5.19
CA GLN A 63 -13.30 20.97 -6.46
C GLN A 63 -12.29 21.31 -7.56
N ASN A 64 -11.27 22.10 -7.23
CA ASN A 64 -10.28 22.58 -8.19
C ASN A 64 -9.20 21.52 -8.52
N LYS A 65 -8.68 20.82 -7.50
CA LYS A 65 -7.55 19.88 -7.65
C LYS A 65 -7.97 18.44 -7.93
N ARG A 66 -9.24 18.08 -7.68
CA ARG A 66 -9.77 16.70 -7.74
C ARG A 66 -11.14 16.66 -8.44
N ARG A 67 -11.14 16.88 -9.76
CA ARG A 67 -12.35 16.82 -10.60
C ARG A 67 -13.11 15.49 -10.40
N GLY A 68 -14.42 15.56 -10.19
CA GLY A 68 -15.31 14.40 -10.01
C GLY A 68 -15.39 13.81 -8.59
N MET A 69 -14.52 14.22 -7.66
CA MET A 69 -14.45 13.60 -6.32
C MET A 69 -15.59 14.03 -5.39
N LEU A 70 -16.13 15.25 -5.56
CA LEU A 70 -17.30 15.70 -4.79
C LEU A 70 -18.56 14.89 -5.11
N SER A 71 -18.69 14.40 -6.34
CA SER A 71 -19.81 13.57 -6.79
C SER A 71 -19.70 12.12 -6.29
N ALA A 72 -18.48 11.64 -5.99
CA ALA A 72 -18.21 10.30 -5.49
C ALA A 72 -18.41 10.16 -3.96
N GLY A 73 -18.62 11.29 -3.25
CA GLY A 73 -18.65 11.34 -1.79
C GLY A 73 -17.26 11.46 -1.18
N VAL A 74 -17.13 12.25 -0.11
CA VAL A 74 -15.87 12.49 0.60
C VAL A 74 -15.95 11.84 1.98
N VAL A 75 -14.91 11.10 2.34
CA VAL A 75 -14.71 10.54 3.68
C VAL A 75 -13.57 11.29 4.34
N LEU A 76 -13.83 11.90 5.51
CA LEU A 76 -12.88 12.70 6.26
C LEU A 76 -12.39 11.94 7.50
N LEU A 77 -11.07 11.82 7.64
CA LEU A 77 -10.40 11.35 8.86
C LEU A 77 -9.74 12.55 9.55
N HIS A 78 -10.13 12.80 10.80
CA HIS A 78 -9.51 13.78 11.70
C HIS A 78 -9.63 13.31 13.15
N ASP A 79 -8.91 13.94 14.07
CA ASP A 79 -9.00 13.64 15.50
C ASP A 79 -10.23 14.31 16.13
N ASN A 80 -10.57 13.88 17.35
CA ASN A 80 -11.75 14.38 18.08
C ASN A 80 -11.46 15.66 18.88
N ALA A 81 -10.63 16.56 18.35
CA ALA A 81 -10.39 17.85 19.00
C ALA A 81 -11.71 18.62 19.14
N ARG A 82 -11.86 19.43 20.20
CA ARG A 82 -13.10 20.19 20.49
C ARG A 82 -13.65 20.99 19.29
N PRO A 83 -12.82 21.65 18.46
CA PRO A 83 -13.31 22.34 17.25
C PRO A 83 -13.87 21.40 16.18
N HIS A 84 -13.43 20.14 16.13
CA HIS A 84 -13.83 19.15 15.12
C HIS A 84 -15.17 18.51 15.45
N THR A 85 -15.46 18.34 16.75
CA THR A 85 -16.71 17.74 17.25
C THR A 85 -17.79 18.78 17.58
N ALA A 86 -17.56 20.07 17.31
CA ALA A 86 -18.54 21.12 17.57
C ALA A 86 -19.74 21.01 16.63
N ASN A 87 -20.96 21.27 17.11
CA ASN A 87 -22.19 21.18 16.31
C ASN A 87 -22.08 21.93 14.98
N ARG A 88 -21.58 23.17 15.01
CA ARG A 88 -21.37 23.98 13.79
C ARG A 88 -20.49 23.31 12.74
N THR A 89 -19.51 22.51 13.16
CA THR A 89 -18.62 21.77 12.28
C THR A 89 -19.30 20.52 11.72
N LEU A 90 -20.02 19.79 12.56
CA LEU A 90 -20.81 18.62 12.15
C LEU A 90 -21.93 19.01 11.17
N ASP A 91 -22.63 20.11 11.41
CA ASP A 91 -23.66 20.66 10.52
C ASP A 91 -23.06 21.03 9.15
N LEU A 92 -21.88 21.66 9.15
CA LEU A 92 -21.20 22.02 7.91
C LEU A 92 -20.76 20.78 7.12
N MET A 93 -20.20 19.76 7.80
CA MET A 93 -19.81 18.50 7.16
C MET A 93 -21.02 17.76 6.57
N THR A 94 -22.15 17.78 7.28
CA THR A 94 -23.43 17.24 6.82
C THR A 94 -23.93 17.99 5.59
N SER A 95 -23.86 19.33 5.59
CA SER A 95 -24.24 20.17 4.44
C SER A 95 -23.39 19.90 3.20
N PHE A 96 -22.15 19.45 3.39
CA PHE A 96 -21.24 19.07 2.31
C PHE A 96 -21.45 17.65 1.79
N GLY A 97 -22.23 16.82 2.49
CA GLY A 97 -22.38 15.39 2.21
C GLY A 97 -21.14 14.58 2.54
N TRP A 98 -20.33 15.02 3.52
CA TRP A 98 -19.09 14.34 3.91
C TRP A 98 -19.35 13.35 5.04
N LYS A 99 -18.74 12.17 4.95
CA LYS A 99 -18.78 11.15 6.00
C LYS A 99 -17.54 11.30 6.88
N GLN A 100 -17.71 11.36 8.20
CA GLN A 100 -16.61 11.33 9.15
C GLN A 100 -16.26 9.87 9.47
N LEU A 101 -14.97 9.54 9.54
CA LEU A 101 -14.51 8.28 10.11
C LEU A 101 -14.37 8.41 11.62
N ASP A 102 -14.81 7.39 12.35
CA ASP A 102 -14.63 7.31 13.79
C ASP A 102 -13.15 7.19 14.12
N HIS A 103 -12.66 8.10 14.97
CA HIS A 103 -11.29 8.10 15.45
C HIS A 103 -11.31 7.94 16.98
N PRO A 104 -10.60 6.97 17.57
CA PRO A 104 -10.56 6.83 19.02
C PRO A 104 -9.77 7.97 19.68
N PRO A 105 -10.07 8.33 20.94
CA PRO A 105 -9.29 9.30 21.70
C PRO A 105 -7.82 8.89 21.83
N TYR A 106 -6.91 9.89 21.85
CA TYR A 106 -5.48 9.69 22.10
C TYR A 106 -4.77 8.65 21.21
N SER A 107 -5.18 8.53 19.96
CA SER A 107 -4.67 7.49 19.04
C SER A 107 -3.90 8.07 17.84
N PRO A 108 -2.76 8.74 18.05
CA PRO A 108 -1.95 9.29 16.95
C PRO A 108 -1.36 8.21 16.03
N ASP A 109 -1.32 6.95 16.49
CA ASP A 109 -0.97 5.77 15.70
C ASP A 109 -2.03 5.40 14.65
N LEU A 110 -3.25 5.91 14.78
CA LEU A 110 -4.34 5.78 13.80
C LEU A 110 -4.41 6.97 12.83
N ALA A 111 -3.80 8.10 13.18
CA ALA A 111 -3.81 9.29 12.37
C ALA A 111 -2.63 9.28 11.38
N SER A 112 -2.94 9.09 10.09
CA SER A 112 -1.95 9.10 9.00
C SER A 112 -1.05 10.34 9.01
N SER A 113 -1.61 11.49 9.41
CA SER A 113 -0.86 12.73 9.56
C SER A 113 0.20 12.64 10.66
N ASP A 114 -0.07 11.97 11.79
CA ASP A 114 0.84 11.91 12.93
C ASP A 114 1.95 10.89 12.78
N TYR A 115 1.60 9.63 12.46
CA TYR A 115 2.61 8.57 12.37
C TYR A 115 3.44 8.62 11.09
N ASN A 116 2.99 9.32 10.05
CA ASN A 116 3.70 9.40 8.78
C ASN A 116 4.10 10.86 8.46
N LEU A 117 3.15 11.69 8.03
CA LEU A 117 3.45 13.03 7.49
C LEU A 117 4.26 13.91 8.45
N PHE A 118 3.78 14.07 9.68
CA PHE A 118 4.40 14.92 10.69
C PHE A 118 5.64 14.28 11.31
N MET A 119 5.73 12.95 11.35
CA MET A 119 6.95 12.27 11.78
C MET A 119 8.13 12.65 10.87
N HIS A 120 7.95 12.56 9.54
CA HIS A 120 8.99 12.93 8.57
C HIS A 120 9.27 14.44 8.56
N LEU A 121 8.23 15.27 8.64
CA LEU A 121 8.40 16.72 8.72
C LEU A 121 9.19 17.14 9.97
N LYS A 122 8.91 16.54 11.13
CA LYS A 122 9.64 16.82 12.39
C LYS A 122 11.11 16.45 12.26
N LYS A 123 11.44 15.32 11.62
CA LYS A 123 12.83 14.92 11.37
C LYS A 123 13.54 15.89 10.42
N HIS A 124 12.87 16.32 9.36
CA HIS A 124 13.44 17.30 8.43
C HIS A 124 13.75 18.64 9.12
N LEU A 125 12.85 19.11 9.99
CA LEU A 125 13.02 20.35 10.74
C LEU A 125 13.95 20.22 11.96
N ALA A 126 14.35 19.00 12.35
CA ALA A 126 15.15 18.77 13.53
C ALA A 126 16.53 19.42 13.38
N GLY A 127 16.94 20.18 14.40
CA GLY A 127 18.23 20.87 14.41
C GLY A 127 18.26 22.18 13.60
N GLN A 128 17.20 22.51 12.86
CA GLN A 128 17.12 23.75 12.08
C GLN A 128 16.56 24.91 12.93
N ARG A 129 17.02 26.14 12.64
CA ARG A 129 16.49 27.38 13.21
C ARG A 129 16.03 28.27 12.07
N HIS A 130 14.80 28.74 12.16
CA HIS A 130 14.12 29.49 11.11
C HIS A 130 13.39 30.68 11.73
N SER A 131 13.25 31.76 10.97
CA SER A 131 12.27 32.81 11.28
C SER A 131 10.83 32.35 11.00
N ASP A 132 9.81 33.04 11.52
CA ASP A 132 8.41 32.58 11.42
C ASP A 132 7.93 32.44 9.95
N ASP A 133 8.36 33.34 9.06
CA ASP A 133 8.01 33.29 7.63
C ASP A 133 8.86 32.29 6.84
N GLU A 134 10.09 32.07 7.28
CA GLU A 134 10.97 31.05 6.73
C GLU A 134 10.47 29.65 7.07
N VAL A 135 10.01 29.39 8.30
CA VAL A 135 9.36 28.12 8.69
C VAL A 135 8.18 27.83 7.78
N LYS A 136 7.29 28.82 7.56
CA LYS A 136 6.10 28.64 6.72
C LYS A 136 6.48 28.26 5.29
N THR A 137 7.53 28.89 4.76
CA THR A 137 8.01 28.64 3.39
C THR A 137 8.67 27.28 3.27
N THR A 138 9.58 26.94 4.18
CA THR A 138 10.26 25.65 4.27
C THR A 138 9.26 24.50 4.38
N VAL A 139 8.26 24.62 5.27
CA VAL A 139 7.21 23.60 5.43
C VAL A 139 6.37 23.46 4.15
N LYS A 140 5.96 24.56 3.51
CA LYS A 140 5.19 24.51 2.25
C LYS A 140 5.99 23.83 1.13
N GLN A 141 7.27 24.15 1.00
CA GLN A 141 8.16 23.58 -0.01
C GLN A 141 8.45 22.10 0.25
N TRP A 142 8.64 21.72 1.52
CA TRP A 142 8.80 20.32 1.89
C TRP A 142 7.52 19.52 1.59
N LEU A 143 6.35 20.05 1.95
CA LEU A 143 5.07 19.40 1.68
C LEU A 143 4.78 19.26 0.18
N SER A 144 5.17 20.21 -0.68
CA SER A 144 4.94 20.09 -2.12
C SER A 144 5.84 19.07 -2.81
N THR A 145 7.06 18.89 -2.30
CA THR A 145 8.07 17.99 -2.86
C THR A 145 7.92 16.55 -2.36
N HIS A 146 7.73 16.36 -1.06
CA HIS A 146 7.80 15.03 -0.43
C HIS A 146 6.45 14.31 -0.38
N THR A 147 5.32 15.03 -0.45
CA THR A 147 4.02 14.34 -0.37
C THR A 147 3.69 13.52 -1.61
N LYS A 148 4.15 13.85 -2.82
CA LYS A 148 3.95 12.98 -3.99
C LYS A 148 4.65 11.62 -3.81
N ALA A 149 5.86 11.61 -3.24
CA ALA A 149 6.63 10.41 -2.94
C ALA A 149 6.00 9.58 -1.80
N MET A 150 5.64 10.21 -0.68
CA MET A 150 4.97 9.55 0.45
C MET A 150 3.59 8.98 0.10
N ASN A 151 2.90 9.62 -0.87
CA ASN A 151 1.58 9.20 -1.32
C ASN A 151 1.58 7.93 -2.16
N SER A 152 2.69 7.58 -2.83
CA SER A 152 2.79 6.29 -3.52
C SER A 152 2.48 5.17 -2.52
N GLU A 153 3.17 5.10 -1.39
CA GLU A 153 3.02 4.04 -0.39
C GLU A 153 1.63 4.04 0.29
N PHE A 154 1.16 5.21 0.73
CA PHE A 154 -0.14 5.36 1.43
C PHE A 154 -1.35 5.13 0.51
N ALA A 155 -1.27 5.59 -0.75
CA ALA A 155 -2.30 5.37 -1.76
C ALA A 155 -2.47 3.91 -2.15
N LYS A 156 -1.37 3.15 -2.14
CA LYS A 156 -1.32 1.75 -2.59
C LYS A 156 -1.80 0.78 -1.49
N VAL A 157 -1.68 1.13 -0.21
CA VAL A 157 -2.32 0.42 0.91
C VAL A 157 -3.83 0.70 0.96
N LEU A 158 -4.23 1.98 0.95
CA LEU A 158 -5.65 2.36 0.96
C LEU A 158 -6.40 1.95 -0.32
N ALA A 159 -5.77 1.99 -1.50
CA ALA A 159 -6.44 1.60 -2.75
C ALA A 159 -6.69 0.10 -2.88
N ASN A 160 -5.89 -0.76 -2.23
CA ASN A 160 -6.15 -2.20 -2.18
C ASN A 160 -7.34 -2.54 -1.26
N GLU A 161 -7.52 -1.80 -0.16
CA GLU A 161 -8.62 -2.03 0.78
C GLU A 161 -9.92 -1.32 0.37
N MET A 162 -9.84 -0.12 -0.21
CA MET A 162 -11.02 0.61 -0.68
C MET A 162 -11.61 0.05 -1.99
N LYS A 163 -10.91 -0.82 -2.72
CA LYS A 163 -11.46 -1.48 -3.93
C LYS A 163 -12.51 -2.53 -3.59
N HIS A 164 -12.60 -3.00 -2.34
CA HIS A 164 -13.71 -3.81 -1.85
C HIS A 164 -14.93 -2.97 -1.42
N TYR A 165 -14.79 -1.65 -1.32
CA TYR A 165 -15.82 -0.77 -0.77
C TYR A 165 -16.79 -0.21 -1.81
N SER A 166 -16.48 -0.26 -3.11
CA SER A 166 -17.36 0.28 -4.16
C SER A 166 -18.49 -0.65 -4.59
N GLU A 167 -18.64 -1.84 -3.99
CA GLU A 167 -19.64 -2.83 -4.40
C GLU A 167 -20.65 -3.24 -3.30
N SER A 168 -20.52 -2.78 -2.05
CA SER A 168 -21.46 -3.13 -0.98
C SER A 168 -22.04 -1.90 -0.27
N HIS A 169 -23.32 -1.61 -0.55
CA HIS A 169 -24.14 -0.68 0.21
C HIS A 169 -24.63 -1.36 1.50
N ASP A 170 -23.80 -1.46 2.54
CA ASP A 170 -24.30 -1.91 3.84
C ASP A 170 -23.57 -1.28 5.05
N VAL A 171 -24.36 -0.99 6.10
CA VAL A 171 -24.04 -0.08 7.20
C VAL A 171 -23.25 -0.76 8.35
N ASP A 172 -23.02 -2.07 8.28
CA ASP A 172 -22.35 -2.85 9.35
C ASP A 172 -20.81 -2.92 9.25
N THR A 173 -20.19 -2.05 8.44
CA THR A 173 -18.80 -2.22 8.00
C THR A 173 -17.75 -1.53 8.90
N ILE A 174 -18.16 -0.66 9.83
CA ILE A 174 -17.23 0.17 10.63
C ILE A 174 -16.41 -0.63 11.65
N SER A 175 -16.98 -1.69 12.25
CA SER A 175 -16.23 -2.56 13.18
C SER A 175 -15.20 -3.46 12.48
N LYS A 176 -15.41 -3.79 11.19
CA LYS A 176 -14.42 -4.55 10.39
C LYS A 176 -13.22 -3.69 10.01
N VAL A 177 -13.47 -2.43 9.63
CA VAL A 177 -12.44 -1.43 9.31
C VAL A 177 -11.49 -1.20 10.49
N HIS A 178 -11.99 -1.13 11.72
CA HIS A 178 -11.13 -1.01 12.91
C HIS A 178 -10.20 -2.22 13.11
N SER A 179 -10.68 -3.45 12.89
CA SER A 179 -9.87 -4.67 13.07
C SER A 179 -8.82 -4.87 11.96
N GLU A 180 -9.11 -4.42 10.73
CA GLU A 180 -8.20 -4.53 9.59
C GLU A 180 -7.10 -3.44 9.62
N LEU A 181 -7.42 -2.24 10.14
CA LEU A 181 -6.44 -1.19 10.42
C LEU A 181 -5.41 -1.62 11.49
N ASP A 182 -5.81 -2.37 12.52
CA ASP A 182 -4.87 -2.90 13.52
C ASP A 182 -3.98 -4.04 12.98
N GLU A 183 -4.44 -4.80 11.97
CA GLU A 183 -3.59 -5.74 11.25
C GLU A 183 -2.62 -5.05 10.29
N LEU A 184 -3.03 -3.95 9.63
CA LEU A 184 -2.16 -3.10 8.81
C LEU A 184 -1.08 -2.40 9.65
N LYS A 185 -1.41 -1.91 10.84
CA LYS A 185 -0.44 -1.37 11.79
C LYS A 185 0.59 -2.41 12.20
N ASN A 186 0.17 -3.65 12.48
CA ASN A 186 1.09 -4.73 12.84
C ASN A 186 1.98 -5.18 11.67
N ILE A 187 1.58 -4.93 10.43
CA ILE A 187 2.40 -5.17 9.23
C ILE A 187 3.37 -4.00 8.99
N MET A 188 2.94 -2.76 9.18
CA MET A 188 3.79 -1.57 9.05
C MET A 188 4.84 -1.47 10.16
N VAL A 189 4.50 -1.79 11.42
CA VAL A 189 5.44 -1.80 12.55
C VAL A 189 6.43 -2.97 12.46
N LYS A 190 6.05 -4.12 11.88
CA LYS A 190 6.96 -5.28 11.69
C LYS A 190 7.96 -5.12 10.55
N ASN A 191 7.80 -4.11 9.70
CA ASN A 191 8.70 -3.84 8.58
C ASN A 191 9.69 -2.71 8.89
N ILE A 192 9.70 -2.18 10.12
CA ILE A 192 10.70 -1.22 10.57
C ILE A 192 12.02 -1.95 10.82
N ARG A 193 13.00 -1.74 9.94
CA ARG A 193 14.34 -2.34 10.05
C ARG A 193 15.27 -1.37 10.77
N THR A 194 15.24 -1.41 12.09
CA THR A 194 16.18 -0.67 12.95
C THR A 194 16.87 -1.64 13.90
N GLU A 195 18.13 -1.39 14.22
CA GLU A 195 18.87 -2.16 15.23
C GLU A 195 18.88 -1.42 16.57
N LEU A 196 18.90 -2.16 17.68
CA LEU A 196 19.02 -1.55 19.00
C LEU A 196 20.48 -1.13 19.20
N SER A 197 20.72 0.15 19.46
CA SER A 197 22.05 0.67 19.70
C SER A 197 22.70 -0.01 20.92
N SER A 198 24.02 0.03 20.98
CA SER A 198 24.84 -0.54 22.05
C SER A 198 24.50 -0.02 23.46
N ASP A 199 23.79 1.11 23.57
CA ASP A 199 23.28 1.67 24.81
C ASP A 199 21.95 1.06 25.29
N GLY A 200 21.30 0.21 24.47
CA GLY A 200 20.03 -0.44 24.78
C GLY A 200 18.82 0.51 24.86
N HIS A 201 18.98 1.77 24.45
CA HIS A 201 18.00 2.82 24.70
C HIS A 201 17.53 3.57 23.46
N HIS A 202 18.28 3.51 22.36
CA HIS A 202 17.88 4.14 21.10
C HIS A 202 18.02 3.17 19.93
N CYS A 203 17.17 3.32 18.92
CA CYS A 203 17.22 2.52 17.70
C CYS A 203 18.11 3.24 16.68
N GLU A 204 19.10 2.52 16.14
CA GLU A 204 19.90 2.93 15.00
C GLU A 204 19.30 2.40 13.71
N ASP A 205 19.41 3.20 12.66
CA ASP A 205 18.83 2.89 11.35
C ASP A 205 19.69 1.88 10.61
N ILE A 206 19.09 0.83 10.07
CA ILE A 206 19.80 -0.06 9.16
C ILE A 206 19.66 0.53 7.76
N ASN A 207 20.76 1.03 7.21
CA ASN A 207 20.73 1.54 5.84
C ASN A 207 20.75 0.40 4.82
N GLU A 208 19.56 -0.06 4.42
CA GLU A 208 19.48 -1.17 3.45
C GLU A 208 19.94 -0.78 2.04
N CYS A 209 20.00 0.51 1.71
CA CYS A 209 20.51 0.95 0.40
C CYS A 209 22.00 0.62 0.22
N LEU A 210 22.74 0.39 1.30
CA LEU A 210 24.14 -0.05 1.24
C LEU A 210 24.28 -1.52 0.80
N VAL A 211 23.20 -2.31 0.85
CA VAL A 211 23.19 -3.73 0.49
C VAL A 211 22.37 -3.93 -0.78
N GLU A 212 23.01 -4.32 -1.87
CA GLU A 212 22.37 -4.53 -3.19
C GLU A 212 21.46 -3.37 -3.62
N ASN A 213 21.81 -2.12 -3.27
CA ASN A 213 20.99 -0.94 -3.55
C ASN A 213 19.55 -1.07 -3.00
N GLY A 214 19.37 -1.73 -1.85
CA GLY A 214 18.06 -2.04 -1.28
C GLY A 214 17.17 -2.90 -2.19
N GLY A 215 17.74 -3.58 -3.19
CA GLY A 215 17.02 -4.30 -4.24
C GLY A 215 16.37 -3.39 -5.29
N CYS A 216 16.68 -2.09 -5.32
CA CYS A 216 16.13 -1.13 -6.27
C CYS A 216 16.79 -1.26 -7.64
N SER A 217 15.99 -1.11 -8.70
CA SER A 217 16.48 -1.06 -10.09
C SER A 217 17.25 0.22 -10.42
N HIS A 218 16.94 1.35 -9.76
CA HIS A 218 17.56 2.66 -9.99
C HIS A 218 18.08 3.25 -8.69
N ASP A 219 17.47 4.30 -8.14
CA ASP A 219 17.99 4.95 -6.95
C ASP A 219 17.34 4.35 -5.71
N CYS A 220 18.14 3.98 -4.71
CA CYS A 220 17.64 3.65 -3.38
C CYS A 220 17.78 4.85 -2.45
N ILE A 221 16.68 5.24 -1.82
CA ILE A 221 16.66 6.31 -0.82
C ILE A 221 16.48 5.65 0.54
N ASN A 222 17.50 5.79 1.38
CA ASN A 222 17.46 5.27 2.73
C ASN A 222 16.65 6.19 3.64
N THR A 223 15.78 5.60 4.45
CA THR A 223 15.00 6.31 5.45
C THR A 223 15.05 5.60 6.79
N PHE A 224 14.83 6.33 7.87
CA PHE A 224 14.90 5.73 9.19
C PHE A 224 13.82 4.64 9.37
N GLY A 225 14.26 3.39 9.49
CA GLY A 225 13.44 2.19 9.64
C GLY A 225 12.98 1.57 8.33
N SER A 226 13.36 2.09 7.16
CA SER A 226 12.94 1.55 5.87
C SER A 226 13.78 2.10 4.71
N SER A 227 13.70 1.49 3.54
CA SER A 227 14.29 2.00 2.30
C SER A 227 13.30 1.91 1.16
N PHE A 228 13.32 2.91 0.28
CA PHE A 228 12.45 2.91 -0.89
C PHE A 228 13.21 3.24 -2.17
N CYS A 229 12.67 2.78 -3.28
CA CYS A 229 13.25 2.98 -4.59
C CYS A 229 12.64 4.23 -5.24
N ASN A 230 13.50 5.09 -5.75
CA ASN A 230 13.15 6.26 -6.52
C ASN A 230 13.44 6.01 -8.01
N CYS A 231 12.57 6.53 -8.86
CA CYS A 231 12.70 6.43 -10.30
C CYS A 231 13.17 7.75 -10.90
N PRO A 232 14.00 7.71 -11.96
CA PRO A 232 14.36 8.90 -12.71
C PRO A 232 13.12 9.51 -13.39
N GLU A 233 13.27 10.76 -13.86
CA GLU A 233 12.21 11.46 -14.58
C GLU A 233 11.75 10.66 -15.83
N GLY A 234 10.45 10.67 -16.10
CA GLY A 234 9.84 9.85 -17.16
C GLY A 234 9.61 8.38 -16.80
N MET A 235 9.89 7.96 -15.56
CA MET A 235 9.65 6.59 -15.09
C MET A 235 8.84 6.55 -13.79
N GLU A 236 8.15 5.43 -13.56
CA GLU A 236 7.36 5.18 -12.36
C GLU A 236 7.70 3.82 -11.73
N LEU A 237 7.42 3.66 -10.45
CA LEU A 237 7.78 2.44 -9.72
C LEU A 237 6.72 1.34 -9.94
N ALA A 238 7.15 0.19 -10.43
CA ALA A 238 6.33 -0.98 -10.74
C ALA A 238 5.73 -1.63 -9.48
N SER A 239 4.86 -2.63 -9.70
CA SER A 239 4.11 -3.31 -8.63
C SER A 239 4.94 -4.10 -7.63
N ASP A 240 6.21 -4.37 -7.94
CA ASP A 240 7.18 -5.02 -7.06
C ASP A 240 7.92 -4.02 -6.15
N TRP A 241 7.69 -2.72 -6.36
CA TRP A 241 8.22 -1.62 -5.56
C TRP A 241 9.74 -1.47 -5.59
N LYS A 242 10.36 -2.12 -6.57
CA LYS A 242 11.80 -2.18 -6.73
C LYS A 242 12.20 -1.81 -8.15
N THR A 243 11.36 -2.15 -9.13
CA THR A 243 11.64 -1.91 -10.54
C THR A 243 11.01 -0.61 -11.02
N CYS A 244 11.77 0.26 -11.67
CA CYS A 244 11.22 1.41 -12.39
C CYS A 244 10.81 0.97 -13.78
N GLN A 245 9.56 1.25 -14.11
CA GLN A 245 8.99 1.07 -15.43
C GLN A 245 8.81 2.44 -16.09
N ASP A 246 9.00 2.46 -17.39
CA ASP A 246 8.84 3.66 -18.19
C ASP A 246 7.39 4.16 -18.18
N ILE A 247 7.19 5.48 -18.04
CA ILE A 247 5.87 6.09 -18.18
C ILE A 247 5.63 6.23 -19.67
N ASN A 248 4.55 5.63 -20.17
CA ASN A 248 4.23 5.78 -21.59
C ASN A 248 3.48 7.10 -21.83
N GLU A 249 4.19 8.19 -22.10
CA GLU A 249 3.53 9.49 -22.33
C GLU A 249 2.67 9.48 -23.60
N CYS A 250 2.93 8.57 -24.54
CA CYS A 250 2.08 8.39 -25.72
C CYS A 250 0.73 7.73 -25.43
N GLU A 251 0.49 7.25 -24.21
CA GLU A 251 -0.84 6.86 -23.73
C GLU A 251 -1.63 8.04 -23.16
N ASP A 252 -0.97 9.17 -22.89
CA ASP A 252 -1.61 10.39 -22.44
C ASP A 252 -2.29 11.10 -23.63
N SER A 253 -3.61 11.27 -23.52
CA SER A 253 -4.44 11.91 -24.54
C SER A 253 -4.10 13.39 -24.80
N GLU A 254 -3.44 14.08 -23.88
CA GLU A 254 -2.97 15.46 -24.06
C GLU A 254 -1.64 15.50 -24.83
N ILE A 255 -0.70 14.61 -24.51
CA ILE A 255 0.57 14.43 -25.25
C ILE A 255 0.28 14.02 -26.70
N LEU A 256 -0.68 13.10 -26.88
CA LEU A 256 -1.10 12.63 -28.20
C LEU A 256 -1.70 13.75 -29.07
N LYS A 257 -2.33 14.77 -28.46
CA LYS A 257 -2.84 15.96 -29.16
C LYS A 257 -1.76 16.99 -29.45
N SER A 258 -0.71 17.00 -28.65
CA SER A 258 0.46 17.89 -28.81
C SER A 258 1.40 17.41 -29.92
N CYS A 259 1.46 16.10 -30.18
CA CYS A 259 2.27 15.56 -31.29
C CYS A 259 1.57 15.74 -32.67
N PRO A 260 2.28 16.27 -33.70
CA PRO A 260 1.69 16.60 -35.00
C PRO A 260 1.16 15.40 -35.81
N LYS A 261 1.70 14.18 -35.64
CA LYS A 261 1.17 12.96 -36.29
C LYS A 261 1.17 11.73 -35.40
N SER A 262 2.33 11.41 -34.81
CA SER A 262 2.51 10.19 -34.05
C SER A 262 3.52 10.43 -32.94
N CYS A 263 3.32 9.73 -31.83
CA CYS A 263 4.16 9.78 -30.64
C CYS A 263 4.90 8.45 -30.53
N ILE A 264 6.21 8.51 -30.35
CA ILE A 264 7.07 7.38 -30.05
C ILE A 264 7.51 7.51 -28.60
N ASN A 265 7.10 6.54 -27.80
CA ASN A 265 7.55 6.42 -26.44
C ASN A 265 9.00 5.91 -26.41
N THR A 266 9.85 6.53 -25.61
CA THR A 266 11.26 6.18 -25.43
C THR A 266 11.53 5.99 -23.93
N VAL A 267 12.59 5.27 -23.56
CA VAL A 267 12.84 5.07 -22.12
C VAL A 267 13.18 6.40 -21.44
N GLY A 268 12.35 6.82 -20.48
CA GLY A 268 12.43 8.06 -19.73
C GLY A 268 11.88 9.30 -20.44
N SER A 269 11.27 9.17 -21.64
CA SER A 269 10.74 10.31 -22.40
C SER A 269 9.88 9.90 -23.60
N TYR A 270 9.42 10.86 -24.40
CA TYR A 270 8.78 10.59 -25.68
C TYR A 270 9.28 11.55 -26.76
N ARG A 271 9.19 11.14 -28.03
CA ARG A 271 9.42 12.02 -29.17
C ARG A 271 8.26 11.97 -30.15
N CYS A 272 7.94 13.13 -30.74
CA CYS A 272 6.95 13.21 -31.80
C CYS A 272 7.63 12.99 -33.17
N LEU A 273 6.95 12.29 -34.07
CA LEU A 273 7.38 12.15 -35.46
C LEU A 273 6.97 13.38 -36.29
N GLU A 274 7.91 13.88 -37.09
CA GLU A 274 7.66 14.92 -38.11
C GLU A 274 7.43 14.32 -39.51
N PHE A 275 6.98 15.15 -40.45
CA PHE A 275 6.62 14.72 -41.81
C PHE A 275 7.78 14.11 -42.62
N SER A 276 9.04 14.38 -42.25
CA SER A 276 10.23 13.89 -42.95
C SER A 276 10.60 12.43 -42.65
N ASP A 277 10.03 11.82 -41.61
CA ASP A 277 10.43 10.47 -41.16
C ASP A 277 9.76 9.31 -41.95
N LEU A 278 8.97 9.62 -42.99
CA LEU A 278 8.17 8.63 -43.75
C LEU A 278 8.69 8.32 -45.17
N GLN A 279 9.88 8.77 -45.56
CA GLN A 279 10.43 8.49 -46.89
C GLN A 279 11.87 7.96 -46.87
N ASN A 280 12.01 6.74 -46.34
CA ASN A 280 12.88 5.64 -46.80
C ASN A 280 13.27 4.82 -45.57
N ASP A 281 12.82 3.57 -45.45
CA ASP A 281 13.71 2.59 -44.83
C ASP A 281 13.37 1.12 -45.15
N GLN A 282 14.38 0.38 -45.61
CA GLN A 282 14.43 -1.07 -45.61
C GLN A 282 14.86 -1.63 -44.23
N SER A 283 14.83 -0.83 -43.16
CA SER A 283 15.16 -1.23 -41.78
C SER A 283 13.96 -1.59 -40.90
N VAL A 284 12.78 -1.93 -41.45
CA VAL A 284 11.65 -2.38 -40.62
C VAL A 284 12.03 -3.71 -39.93
N PRO A 285 12.09 -3.78 -38.59
CA PRO A 285 12.44 -5.02 -37.89
C PRO A 285 11.46 -6.14 -38.27
N GLN A 286 11.97 -7.36 -38.49
CA GLN A 286 11.12 -8.54 -38.70
C GLN A 286 10.41 -8.85 -37.38
N VAL A 287 9.08 -8.86 -37.41
CA VAL A 287 8.23 -8.97 -36.22
C VAL A 287 7.69 -10.38 -36.06
N CYS A 288 7.71 -10.92 -34.85
CA CYS A 288 7.30 -12.30 -34.63
C CYS A 288 5.80 -12.51 -34.83
N SER A 289 5.47 -13.65 -35.43
CA SER A 289 4.09 -14.06 -35.69
C SER A 289 3.28 -14.21 -34.39
N LYS A 290 1.94 -14.23 -34.50
CA LYS A 290 1.07 -14.40 -33.33
C LYS A 290 1.24 -15.81 -32.76
N LEU A 291 1.61 -15.91 -31.49
CA LEU A 291 1.66 -17.19 -30.77
C LEU A 291 0.30 -17.89 -30.82
N SER A 292 0.32 -19.18 -31.16
CA SER A 292 -0.84 -20.05 -31.05
C SER A 292 -1.14 -20.29 -29.58
N LEU A 293 -2.36 -19.94 -29.14
CA LEU A 293 -2.78 -20.18 -27.77
C LEU A 293 -2.76 -21.69 -27.49
N PRO A 294 -2.07 -22.15 -26.43
CA PRO A 294 -2.14 -23.55 -26.05
C PRO A 294 -3.57 -23.90 -25.64
N ARG A 295 -3.95 -25.18 -25.79
CA ARG A 295 -5.32 -25.67 -25.53
C ARG A 295 -5.88 -25.27 -24.15
N ARG A 296 -5.02 -24.96 -23.17
CA ARG A 296 -5.37 -24.51 -21.81
C ARG A 296 -4.26 -23.59 -21.28
N GLY A 297 -4.54 -22.31 -21.15
CA GLY A 297 -3.58 -21.31 -20.67
C GLY A 297 -3.70 -19.99 -21.42
N PHE A 298 -2.98 -18.98 -20.97
CA PHE A 298 -2.85 -17.69 -21.64
C PHE A 298 -1.41 -17.21 -21.55
N PHE A 299 -0.98 -16.45 -22.55
CA PHE A 299 0.34 -15.84 -22.55
C PHE A 299 0.30 -14.49 -21.87
N ASN A 300 1.27 -14.25 -21.00
CA ASN A 300 1.62 -12.91 -20.55
C ASN A 300 2.91 -12.51 -21.27
N CYS A 301 2.86 -11.42 -22.04
CA CYS A 301 3.97 -10.97 -22.86
C CYS A 301 4.49 -9.62 -22.37
N LEU A 302 5.75 -9.59 -21.96
CA LEU A 302 6.51 -8.38 -21.69
C LEU A 302 7.06 -7.87 -23.04
N ARG A 303 6.57 -6.70 -23.47
CA ARG A 303 6.97 -6.04 -24.72
C ARG A 303 7.77 -4.79 -24.37
N ASN A 304 9.01 -4.69 -24.86
CA ASN A 304 9.83 -3.49 -24.72
C ASN A 304 9.48 -2.56 -25.89
N GLY A 305 8.48 -1.70 -25.70
CA GLY A 305 7.91 -0.88 -26.78
C GLY A 305 6.87 -1.66 -27.58
N ALA A 306 5.63 -1.16 -27.62
CA ALA A 306 4.57 -1.74 -28.43
C ALA A 306 4.43 -0.94 -29.73
N HIS A 307 5.03 -1.41 -30.83
CA HIS A 307 4.61 -0.93 -32.14
C HIS A 307 3.22 -1.45 -32.45
N PHE A 308 2.35 -0.61 -33.02
CA PHE A 308 1.00 -0.99 -33.43
C PHE A 308 0.89 -0.96 -34.95
N LYS A 309 0.47 -2.07 -35.57
CA LYS A 309 0.02 -2.06 -36.96
C LYS A 309 -1.49 -1.87 -37.00
N LEU A 310 -1.95 -0.92 -37.82
CA LEU A 310 -3.36 -0.80 -38.16
C LEU A 310 -3.74 -1.97 -39.07
N ASN A 311 -4.79 -2.72 -38.71
CA ASN A 311 -5.36 -3.69 -39.63
C ASN A 311 -6.14 -2.97 -40.76
N ARG A 312 -6.55 -3.71 -41.81
CA ARG A 312 -7.38 -3.17 -42.91
C ARG A 312 -8.72 -2.54 -42.48
N LYS A 313 -9.12 -2.71 -41.21
CA LYS A 313 -10.34 -2.14 -40.59
C LYS A 313 -10.02 -1.01 -39.59
N GLY A 314 -8.79 -0.47 -39.59
CA GLY A 314 -8.37 0.63 -38.71
C GLY A 314 -8.20 0.26 -37.23
N ARG A 315 -8.25 -1.02 -36.85
CA ARG A 315 -8.01 -1.45 -35.46
C ARG A 315 -6.52 -1.64 -35.21
N ARG A 316 -6.03 -1.06 -34.11
CA ARG A 316 -4.65 -1.23 -33.64
C ARG A 316 -4.41 -2.69 -33.24
N ARG A 317 -3.38 -3.32 -33.79
CA ARG A 317 -2.90 -4.65 -33.41
C ARG A 317 -1.50 -4.53 -32.86
N VAL A 318 -1.33 -5.00 -31.63
CA VAL A 318 -0.01 -5.06 -30.99
C VAL A 318 0.90 -6.00 -31.77
N VAL A 319 2.10 -5.52 -32.06
CA VAL A 319 3.13 -6.28 -32.76
C VAL A 319 4.09 -6.91 -31.73
N ASN A 320 4.70 -8.05 -32.07
CA ASN A 320 5.71 -8.69 -31.23
C ASN A 320 7.08 -8.32 -31.80
N ASP A 321 7.62 -7.21 -31.32
CA ASP A 321 8.94 -6.73 -31.73
C ASP A 321 10.05 -7.61 -31.14
N PRO A 322 11.23 -7.67 -31.79
CA PRO A 322 12.39 -8.38 -31.24
C PRO A 322 12.65 -8.02 -29.77
N GLY A 323 12.90 -9.04 -28.95
CA GLY A 323 13.03 -8.92 -27.49
C GLY A 323 11.72 -9.10 -26.71
N THR A 324 10.55 -9.13 -27.36
CA THR A 324 9.27 -9.47 -26.70
C THR A 324 9.38 -10.84 -26.03
N ARG A 325 9.16 -10.92 -24.72
CA ARG A 325 9.18 -12.17 -23.95
C ARG A 325 7.79 -12.57 -23.51
N CYS A 326 7.33 -13.77 -23.88
CA CYS A 326 6.04 -14.31 -23.50
C CYS A 326 6.17 -15.55 -22.63
N GLU A 327 5.40 -15.62 -21.54
CA GLU A 327 5.35 -16.73 -20.60
C GLU A 327 3.96 -17.34 -20.51
N LEU A 328 3.89 -18.67 -20.37
CA LEU A 328 2.61 -19.38 -20.26
C LEU A 328 2.09 -19.37 -18.83
N HIS A 329 0.90 -18.82 -18.63
CA HIS A 329 0.17 -18.88 -17.37
C HIS A 329 -1.03 -19.82 -17.45
N CYS A 330 -1.25 -20.53 -16.35
CA CYS A 330 -2.38 -21.43 -16.22
C CYS A 330 -3.56 -20.74 -15.50
N PRO A 331 -4.81 -21.03 -15.91
CA PRO A 331 -5.99 -20.55 -15.20
C PRO A 331 -6.10 -21.17 -13.80
N ILE A 332 -6.95 -20.60 -12.96
CA ILE A 332 -7.22 -21.11 -11.60
C ILE A 332 -7.61 -22.60 -11.67
N GLY A 333 -7.02 -23.41 -10.79
CA GLY A 333 -7.22 -24.87 -10.76
C GLY A 333 -6.32 -25.66 -11.70
N TYR A 334 -5.41 -25.00 -12.41
CA TYR A 334 -4.37 -25.63 -13.21
C TYR A 334 -2.99 -25.18 -12.75
N ARG A 335 -2.00 -26.05 -12.88
CA ARG A 335 -0.58 -25.75 -12.63
C ARG A 335 0.23 -25.94 -13.90
N LEU A 336 1.27 -25.15 -14.07
CA LEU A 336 2.26 -25.34 -15.12
C LEU A 336 3.13 -26.56 -14.79
N VAL A 337 3.30 -27.45 -15.76
CA VAL A 337 4.21 -28.60 -15.68
C VAL A 337 5.20 -28.50 -16.82
N GLY A 338 6.49 -28.39 -16.50
CA GLY A 338 7.54 -28.02 -17.44
C GLY A 338 7.76 -26.51 -17.47
N GLU A 339 8.56 -26.05 -18.44
CA GLU A 339 8.88 -24.64 -18.61
C GLU A 339 8.37 -24.16 -19.98
N TYR A 340 7.70 -23.02 -19.98
CA TYR A 340 7.24 -22.39 -21.22
C TYR A 340 7.49 -20.88 -21.18
N TYR A 341 8.50 -20.46 -21.94
CA TYR A 341 8.76 -19.07 -22.26
C TYR A 341 9.33 -18.97 -23.68
N VAL A 342 8.99 -17.90 -24.38
CA VAL A 342 9.49 -17.60 -25.72
C VAL A 342 9.88 -16.14 -25.83
N ILE A 343 10.93 -15.86 -26.57
CA ILE A 343 11.47 -14.52 -26.82
C ILE A 343 11.49 -14.32 -28.33
N CYS A 344 11.02 -13.17 -28.80
CA CYS A 344 11.08 -12.83 -30.22
C CYS A 344 12.52 -12.50 -30.63
N GLY A 345 13.08 -13.26 -31.57
CA GLY A 345 14.40 -13.01 -32.15
C GLY A 345 14.42 -11.82 -33.12
N SER A 346 15.60 -11.33 -33.45
CA SER A 346 15.80 -10.28 -34.47
C SER A 346 15.49 -10.75 -35.89
N ASP A 347 15.45 -12.07 -36.10
CA ASP A 347 15.05 -12.77 -37.32
C ASP A 347 13.53 -12.92 -37.46
N GLY A 348 12.75 -12.52 -36.45
CA GLY A 348 11.30 -12.67 -36.44
C GLY A 348 10.80 -14.06 -36.02
N GLU A 349 11.67 -14.93 -35.52
CA GLU A 349 11.32 -16.26 -35.01
C GLU A 349 11.22 -16.28 -33.47
N TRP A 350 10.37 -17.17 -32.94
CA TRP A 350 10.21 -17.36 -31.50
C TRP A 350 11.23 -18.36 -30.96
N ILE A 351 12.07 -17.92 -30.02
CA ILE A 351 13.12 -18.75 -29.42
C ILE A 351 12.82 -18.95 -27.93
N GLY A 352 12.90 -20.18 -27.43
CA GLY A 352 12.74 -20.46 -26.00
C GLY A 352 12.30 -21.88 -25.68
N LYS A 353 11.90 -22.11 -24.43
CA LYS A 353 11.42 -23.42 -23.97
C LYS A 353 9.91 -23.50 -24.18
N THR A 354 9.43 -24.55 -24.83
CA THR A 354 7.99 -24.75 -25.14
C THR A 354 7.40 -26.02 -24.53
N SER A 355 8.13 -26.65 -23.60
CA SER A 355 7.75 -27.92 -22.98
C SER A 355 6.56 -27.82 -22.02
N GLY A 356 6.30 -26.62 -21.48
CA GLY A 356 5.35 -26.40 -20.40
C GLY A 356 3.89 -26.56 -20.82
N ARG A 357 3.11 -27.29 -20.02
CA ARG A 357 1.67 -27.50 -20.25
C ARG A 357 0.88 -27.35 -18.96
N CYS A 358 -0.31 -26.75 -19.06
CA CYS A 358 -1.22 -26.62 -17.93
C CYS A 358 -1.92 -27.95 -17.63
N LYS A 359 -1.61 -28.54 -16.48
CA LYS A 359 -2.29 -29.75 -15.97
C LYS A 359 -3.22 -29.37 -14.82
N ARG A 360 -4.37 -30.04 -14.73
CA ARG A 360 -5.34 -29.82 -13.65
C ARG A 360 -4.68 -30.16 -12.32
N SER A 361 -4.84 -29.29 -11.33
CA SER A 361 -4.38 -29.51 -9.97
C SER A 361 -5.49 -30.14 -9.13
N LYS A 362 -5.10 -30.97 -8.15
CA LYS A 362 -6.04 -31.45 -7.14
C LYS A 362 -6.46 -30.26 -6.26
N PRO A 363 -7.76 -30.09 -5.94
CA PRO A 363 -8.19 -28.99 -5.09
C PRO A 363 -7.63 -29.16 -3.67
N PRO A 364 -7.36 -28.04 -2.97
CA PRO A 364 -7.12 -28.04 -1.53
C PRO A 364 -8.28 -28.71 -0.80
N ARG A 365 -7.96 -29.55 0.17
CA ARG A 365 -8.91 -30.15 1.10
C ARG A 365 -8.41 -29.85 2.49
N ILE A 366 -9.28 -29.31 3.33
CA ILE A 366 -9.03 -29.08 4.74
C ILE A 366 -10.28 -29.48 5.53
N GLN A 367 -10.09 -30.25 6.60
CA GLN A 367 -11.14 -30.71 7.47
C GLN A 367 -10.75 -30.40 8.92
N CYS A 368 -11.58 -29.62 9.58
CA CYS A 368 -11.34 -29.19 10.95
C CYS A 368 -11.67 -30.31 11.94
N PRO A 369 -11.06 -30.31 13.13
CA PRO A 369 -11.50 -31.16 14.22
C PRO A 369 -12.96 -30.86 14.60
N ALA A 370 -13.60 -31.78 15.31
CA ALA A 370 -14.92 -31.54 15.87
C ALA A 370 -14.89 -30.38 16.87
N SER A 371 -16.00 -29.65 16.97
CA SER A 371 -16.19 -28.63 17.99
C SER A 371 -16.02 -29.23 19.38
N GLN A 372 -15.43 -28.46 20.29
CA GLN A 372 -15.11 -28.88 21.65
C GLN A 372 -15.94 -28.09 22.65
N ASP A 373 -16.41 -28.77 23.69
CA ASP A 373 -17.08 -28.17 24.84
C ASP A 373 -16.33 -28.55 26.12
N HIS A 374 -15.88 -27.56 26.88
CA HIS A 374 -15.10 -27.73 28.10
C HIS A 374 -15.84 -27.15 29.30
N LEU A 375 -15.88 -27.89 30.41
CA LEU A 375 -16.43 -27.43 31.69
C LEU A 375 -15.27 -26.96 32.58
N VAL A 376 -15.39 -25.74 33.13
CA VAL A 376 -14.37 -25.12 33.97
C VAL A 376 -14.91 -24.90 35.38
N SER A 377 -14.22 -25.43 36.39
CA SER A 377 -14.47 -25.17 37.82
C SER A 377 -13.88 -23.80 38.20
N ASN A 378 -14.64 -22.98 38.93
CA ASN A 378 -14.33 -21.57 39.18
C ASN A 378 -12.95 -21.32 39.85
N GLU A 379 -12.39 -20.13 39.54
CA GLU A 379 -11.16 -19.45 40.03
C GLU A 379 -9.88 -19.44 39.17
N LYS A 380 -9.92 -19.87 37.91
CA LYS A 380 -8.83 -19.51 36.97
C LYS A 380 -9.30 -18.49 35.95
N SER A 381 -8.56 -17.39 35.81
CA SER A 381 -8.81 -16.34 34.82
C SER A 381 -8.71 -16.86 33.39
N THR A 382 -7.97 -17.95 33.14
CA THR A 382 -7.85 -18.61 31.84
C THR A 382 -7.68 -20.13 31.99
N THR A 383 -8.12 -20.89 30.99
CA THR A 383 -7.97 -22.36 30.89
C THR A 383 -7.19 -22.70 29.64
N LEU A 384 -6.17 -23.56 29.77
CA LEU A 384 -5.40 -24.07 28.65
C LEU A 384 -6.26 -25.05 27.83
N VAL A 385 -6.46 -24.75 26.55
CA VAL A 385 -7.20 -25.59 25.61
C VAL A 385 -6.25 -26.07 24.52
N ASN A 386 -6.30 -27.38 24.23
CA ASN A 386 -5.57 -28.00 23.15
C ASN A 386 -6.52 -28.63 22.10
N PHE A 387 -6.13 -28.58 20.84
CA PHE A 387 -6.87 -29.22 19.76
C PHE A 387 -5.94 -29.73 18.66
N ARG A 388 -6.43 -30.70 17.88
CA ARG A 388 -5.64 -31.30 16.80
C ARG A 388 -5.61 -30.37 15.60
N SER A 389 -4.51 -30.41 14.83
CA SER A 389 -4.43 -29.73 13.54
C SER A 389 -5.48 -30.28 12.57
N PRO A 390 -6.02 -29.44 11.67
CA PRO A 390 -6.98 -29.89 10.66
C PRO A 390 -6.30 -30.83 9.65
N ALA A 391 -7.01 -31.88 9.25
CA ALA A 391 -6.53 -32.80 8.22
C ALA A 391 -6.54 -32.10 6.86
N THR A 392 -5.39 -32.04 6.19
CA THR A 392 -5.23 -31.31 4.93
C THR A 392 -4.29 -31.99 3.95
N ASN A 393 -4.57 -31.86 2.65
CA ASN A 393 -3.66 -32.28 1.58
C ASN A 393 -2.69 -31.15 1.15
N VAL A 394 -2.72 -30.01 1.83
CA VAL A 394 -1.86 -28.85 1.60
C VAL A 394 -0.81 -28.76 2.70
N PRO A 395 0.48 -28.51 2.36
CA PRO A 395 1.53 -28.33 3.37
C PRO A 395 1.17 -27.24 4.40
N TRP A 396 1.45 -27.48 5.68
CA TRP A 396 1.07 -26.60 6.80
C TRP A 396 1.53 -25.15 6.65
N LYS A 397 2.66 -24.91 5.99
CA LYS A 397 3.16 -23.56 5.68
C LYS A 397 2.21 -22.71 4.81
N PHE A 398 1.32 -23.35 4.05
CA PHE A 398 0.31 -22.69 3.22
C PHE A 398 -1.10 -22.75 3.83
N VAL A 399 -1.20 -23.14 5.10
CA VAL A 399 -2.43 -23.08 5.90
C VAL A 399 -2.33 -21.89 6.85
N LYS A 400 -3.40 -21.09 6.89
CA LYS A 400 -3.57 -19.96 7.80
C LYS A 400 -4.72 -20.25 8.78
N SER A 401 -4.66 -19.69 9.98
CA SER A 401 -5.75 -19.76 10.97
C SER A 401 -6.24 -18.37 11.36
N PHE A 402 -7.51 -18.29 11.72
CA PHE A 402 -8.17 -17.13 12.28
C PHE A 402 -8.99 -17.58 13.49
N PRO A 403 -8.65 -17.17 14.72
CA PRO A 403 -7.53 -16.28 15.08
C PRO A 403 -6.14 -16.87 14.79
N ARG A 404 -5.10 -16.02 14.75
CA ARG A 404 -3.72 -16.43 14.40
C ARG A 404 -3.14 -17.47 15.36
N TRP A 405 -3.49 -17.39 16.64
CA TRP A 405 -3.11 -18.39 17.65
C TRP A 405 -3.64 -19.79 17.32
N GLY A 406 -4.64 -19.92 16.45
CA GLY A 406 -5.17 -21.21 16.01
C GLY A 406 -4.09 -22.12 15.38
N LYS A 407 -3.00 -21.55 14.86
CA LYS A 407 -1.89 -22.30 14.27
C LYS A 407 -0.98 -22.94 15.33
N ASP A 408 -1.01 -22.42 16.55
CA ASP A 408 -0.21 -22.89 17.67
C ASP A 408 -0.83 -24.16 18.30
N LEU A 409 -2.08 -24.49 17.96
CA LEU A 409 -2.83 -25.70 18.38
C LEU A 409 -3.11 -25.80 19.89
N GLU A 410 -2.60 -24.85 20.66
CA GLU A 410 -2.81 -24.67 22.09
C GLU A 410 -2.95 -23.19 22.43
N THR A 411 -3.81 -22.85 23.37
CA THR A 411 -3.98 -21.47 23.84
C THR A 411 -4.70 -21.41 25.19
N ASN A 412 -4.51 -20.32 25.93
CA ASN A 412 -5.23 -20.04 27.16
C ASN A 412 -6.46 -19.19 26.85
N LEU A 413 -7.65 -19.71 27.14
CA LEU A 413 -8.93 -19.06 26.84
C LEU A 413 -9.75 -18.80 28.12
N THR A 414 -10.50 -17.71 28.13
CA THR A 414 -11.47 -17.43 29.20
C THR A 414 -12.78 -18.19 28.93
N VAL A 415 -13.72 -18.14 29.87
CA VAL A 415 -15.09 -18.62 29.63
C VAL A 415 -15.68 -17.86 28.44
N GLY A 416 -16.27 -18.58 27.48
CA GLY A 416 -16.73 -17.98 26.23
C GLY A 416 -16.81 -18.98 25.08
N LYS A 417 -17.23 -18.49 23.91
CA LYS A 417 -17.34 -19.26 22.67
C LYS A 417 -16.38 -18.70 21.62
N TYR A 418 -15.45 -19.52 21.17
CA TYR A 418 -14.41 -19.13 20.22
C TYR A 418 -14.53 -19.94 18.94
N THR A 419 -14.59 -19.27 17.79
CA THR A 419 -14.60 -19.94 16.48
C THR A 419 -13.21 -19.84 15.86
N VAL A 420 -12.63 -20.98 15.50
CA VAL A 420 -11.34 -21.05 14.80
C VAL A 420 -11.59 -21.49 13.37
N ASN A 421 -11.17 -20.66 12.42
CA ASN A 421 -11.27 -20.88 10.98
C ASN A 421 -9.88 -21.13 10.39
N PHE A 422 -9.70 -22.20 9.63
CA PHE A 422 -8.49 -22.49 8.89
C PHE A 422 -8.71 -22.35 7.39
N ILE A 423 -7.73 -21.78 6.69
CA ILE A 423 -7.73 -21.59 5.24
C ILE A 423 -6.48 -22.24 4.64
N ALA A 424 -6.65 -23.26 3.81
CA ALA A 424 -5.58 -23.89 3.04
C ALA A 424 -5.55 -23.32 1.62
N ARG A 425 -4.41 -22.76 1.19
CA ARG A 425 -4.23 -22.19 -0.15
C ARG A 425 -3.12 -22.91 -0.92
N ASP A 426 -3.40 -23.38 -2.12
CA ASP A 426 -2.35 -23.93 -3.01
C ASP A 426 -1.69 -22.79 -3.81
N PRO A 427 -0.40 -22.50 -3.60
CA PRO A 427 0.29 -21.41 -4.30
C PRO A 427 0.40 -21.64 -5.82
N ARG A 428 0.32 -22.89 -6.29
CA ARG A 428 0.50 -23.24 -7.71
C ARG A 428 -0.79 -23.10 -8.50
N SER A 429 -1.90 -23.62 -7.96
CA SER A 429 -3.21 -23.53 -8.63
C SER A 429 -4.03 -22.30 -8.25
N LYS A 430 -3.57 -21.55 -7.23
CA LYS A 430 -4.28 -20.42 -6.61
C LYS A 430 -5.65 -20.77 -6.00
N MET A 431 -6.00 -22.05 -5.91
CA MET A 431 -7.22 -22.51 -5.24
C MET A 431 -7.06 -22.45 -3.72
N TYR A 432 -8.19 -22.36 -3.01
CA TYR A 432 -8.24 -22.44 -1.56
C TYR A 432 -9.42 -23.28 -1.07
N ALA A 433 -9.35 -23.74 0.18
CA ALA A 433 -10.45 -24.34 0.91
C ALA A 433 -10.39 -23.86 2.37
N SER A 434 -11.54 -23.80 3.04
CA SER A 434 -11.63 -23.40 4.45
C SER A 434 -12.43 -24.41 5.28
N CYS A 435 -12.18 -24.43 6.58
CA CYS A 435 -13.00 -25.12 7.55
C CYS A 435 -13.02 -24.34 8.86
N SER A 436 -14.07 -24.50 9.65
CA SER A 436 -14.16 -23.90 10.98
C SER A 436 -14.67 -24.90 12.01
N PHE A 437 -14.30 -24.69 13.26
CA PHE A 437 -14.86 -25.38 14.41
C PHE A 437 -14.95 -24.42 15.60
N THR A 438 -15.72 -24.80 16.60
CA THR A 438 -15.97 -23.95 17.78
C THR A 438 -15.44 -24.61 19.04
N ILE A 439 -14.88 -23.80 19.92
CA ILE A 439 -14.48 -24.16 21.28
C ILE A 439 -15.39 -23.39 22.23
N THR A 440 -16.19 -24.09 23.02
CA THR A 440 -17.02 -23.48 24.06
C THR A 440 -16.46 -23.82 25.43
N LEU A 441 -16.21 -22.82 26.27
CA LEU A 441 -15.89 -23.00 27.68
C LEU A 441 -17.08 -22.53 28.52
N ARG A 442 -17.63 -23.41 29.36
CA ARG A 442 -18.76 -23.11 30.26
C ARG A 442 -18.33 -23.22 31.72
N SER A 443 -18.80 -22.32 32.57
CA SER A 443 -18.62 -22.40 34.02
C SER A 443 -19.56 -23.44 34.60
N SER A 444 -19.06 -24.31 35.48
CA SER A 444 -19.88 -25.20 36.29
C SER A 444 -20.43 -24.44 37.51
N GLN A 445 -21.39 -23.54 37.32
CA GLN A 445 -22.25 -23.09 38.43
C GLN A 445 -23.39 -24.08 38.60
N THR A 446 -23.26 -24.96 39.59
CA THR A 446 -24.41 -25.66 40.19
C THR A 446 -25.27 -24.64 40.92
N TYR A 447 -26.58 -24.70 40.64
CA TYR A 447 -27.65 -23.96 41.31
C TYR A 447 -27.60 -24.10 42.84
#